data_AF-A0A7S1FGV1-F1
#
_entry.id   AF-A0A7S1FGV1-F1
#
_cell.length_a   1.000
_cell.length_b   1.000
_cell.length_c   1.000
_cell.angle_alpha   90.00
_cell.angle_beta   90.00
_cell.angle_gamma   90.00
#
_symmetry.space_group_name_H-M   'P 1'
#
loop_
_entity.id
_entity.type
_entity.pdbx_description
1 polymer ?
#
loop_
_entity_poly.entity_id
_entity_poly.type
_entity_poly.pdbx_seq_one_letter_code
_entity_poly.pdbx_strand_id
1 'polypeptide(L)'
;DWIVVFVLLQAQQELSIAGMVRVAKTTRTLRILKVLKFFRLVRLAKMNQVMSSIFVYIKSEIVRTSCNIALLLVVIIVVNHYVGCGWYFIGTTSQNQVNWVEFFRINENSTTYAYTTSLHWSLTQFTPAGMEIYARNQVERIYSVCILLFAMVTFSSFVSSITSAMTHLRSLRTEPDKQKRMVRTYFSENDISAELNQRIWTYLHNSHWNLKKRVHERDIPILKTLPETLKTKLREERFFPTLEHAPFLRKFSILHRNGIGAVCFHAVETSLICT
;
A
#
# COMPACT_ATOMS: atom_id res chain seq x y z
N ASP A 1 9.70 5.36 -21.00
CA ASP A 1 8.62 4.83 -21.87
C ASP A 1 9.23 4.17 -23.10
N TRP A 2 9.27 2.83 -23.09
CA TRP A 2 9.86 1.96 -24.11
C TRP A 2 9.22 2.11 -25.50
N ILE A 3 7.96 2.55 -25.56
CA ILE A 3 7.25 2.91 -26.80
C ILE A 3 8.05 3.94 -27.60
N VAL A 4 8.72 4.87 -26.95
CA VAL A 4 9.48 5.93 -27.63
C VAL A 4 10.88 5.46 -28.02
N VAL A 5 11.47 4.51 -27.28
CA VAL A 5 12.73 3.86 -27.68
C VAL A 5 12.50 3.00 -28.92
N PHE A 6 11.37 2.29 -28.96
CA PHE A 6 10.91 1.53 -30.12
C PHE A 6 10.71 2.43 -31.35
N VAL A 7 10.01 3.55 -31.21
CA VAL A 7 9.78 4.53 -32.30
C VAL A 7 11.10 5.19 -32.77
N LEU A 8 12.04 5.44 -31.87
CA LEU A 8 13.32 6.07 -32.22
C LEU A 8 14.32 5.08 -32.83
N LEU A 9 14.31 3.82 -32.43
CA LEU A 9 15.10 2.77 -33.07
C LEU A 9 14.63 2.52 -34.51
N GLN A 10 13.32 2.55 -34.76
CA GLN A 10 12.79 2.55 -36.14
C GLN A 10 13.21 3.80 -36.92
N ALA A 11 13.27 4.96 -36.28
CA ALA A 11 13.66 6.22 -36.95
C ALA A 11 15.17 6.31 -37.29
N GLN A 12 16.04 5.48 -36.69
CA GLN A 12 17.49 5.49 -36.98
C GLN A 12 17.85 4.79 -38.30
N GLN A 13 16.94 4.05 -38.91
CA GLN A 13 17.23 3.26 -40.11
C GLN A 13 17.21 4.07 -41.42
N GLU A 14 16.82 5.35 -41.37
CA GLU A 14 16.48 6.18 -42.55
C GLU A 14 17.38 7.42 -42.79
N LEU A 15 18.43 7.71 -41.99
CA LEU A 15 19.06 9.05 -42.02
C LEU A 15 20.59 9.13 -42.24
N SER A 16 20.99 10.07 -43.09
CA SER A 16 22.39 10.30 -43.55
C SER A 16 23.35 10.86 -42.50
N ILE A 17 24.65 10.79 -42.81
CA ILE A 17 25.80 11.06 -41.92
C ILE A 17 25.81 12.50 -41.34
N ALA A 18 25.34 13.50 -42.10
CA ALA A 18 25.23 14.88 -41.60
C ALA A 18 24.04 15.05 -40.61
N GLY A 19 23.00 14.23 -40.74
CA GLY A 19 21.91 14.11 -39.78
C GLY A 19 22.37 13.49 -38.47
N MET A 20 23.27 12.50 -38.51
CA MET A 20 23.77 11.80 -37.31
C MET A 20 24.44 12.72 -36.28
N VAL A 21 25.19 13.75 -36.70
CA VAL A 21 25.89 14.67 -35.76
C VAL A 21 24.92 15.64 -35.09
N ARG A 22 23.92 16.17 -35.81
CA ARG A 22 22.87 17.02 -35.23
C ARG A 22 21.92 16.19 -34.35
N VAL A 23 21.59 14.97 -34.77
CA VAL A 23 20.78 14.01 -34.00
C VAL A 23 21.53 13.52 -32.76
N ALA A 24 22.85 13.33 -32.77
CA ALA A 24 23.63 12.95 -31.59
C ALA A 24 23.60 14.02 -30.48
N LYS A 25 23.68 15.31 -30.84
CA LYS A 25 23.50 16.41 -29.87
C LYS A 25 22.06 16.53 -29.39
N THR A 26 21.07 16.42 -30.29
CA THR A 26 19.64 16.48 -29.93
C THR A 26 19.18 15.27 -29.10
N THR A 27 19.72 14.07 -29.34
CA THR A 27 19.45 12.87 -28.54
C THR A 27 20.03 12.97 -27.13
N ARG A 28 21.19 13.62 -26.94
CA ARG A 28 21.78 13.87 -25.62
C ARG A 28 20.90 14.81 -24.77
N THR A 29 20.35 15.86 -25.36
CA THR A 29 19.45 16.80 -24.67
C THR A 29 18.05 16.20 -24.42
N LEU A 30 17.52 15.40 -25.35
CA LEU A 30 16.28 14.64 -25.15
C LEU A 30 16.41 13.55 -24.07
N ARG A 31 17.59 12.96 -23.88
CA ARG A 31 17.87 11.99 -22.80
C ARG A 31 17.86 12.68 -21.43
N ILE A 32 18.41 13.90 -21.31
CA ILE A 32 18.41 14.69 -20.06
C ILE A 32 16.99 15.20 -19.71
N LEU A 33 16.23 15.69 -20.69
CA LEU A 33 14.81 16.06 -20.51
C LEU A 33 13.94 14.87 -20.05
N LYS A 34 14.36 13.63 -20.31
CA LYS A 34 13.70 12.40 -19.83
C LYS A 34 14.07 12.05 -18.38
N VAL A 35 15.25 12.44 -17.88
CA VAL A 35 15.59 12.36 -16.45
C VAL A 35 14.68 13.27 -15.62
N LEU A 36 14.23 14.41 -16.18
CA LEU A 36 13.22 15.26 -15.53
C LEU A 36 11.84 14.58 -15.39
N LYS A 37 11.52 13.52 -16.16
CA LYS A 37 10.32 12.69 -15.87
C LYS A 37 10.47 11.90 -14.57
N PHE A 38 11.69 11.62 -14.08
CA PHE A 38 11.88 10.99 -12.77
C PHE A 38 11.40 11.89 -11.63
N PHE A 39 11.39 13.22 -11.79
CA PHE A 39 10.73 14.13 -10.84
C PHE A 39 9.21 13.91 -10.76
N ARG A 40 8.57 13.23 -11.72
CA ARG A 40 7.16 12.82 -11.56
C ARG A 40 6.98 11.78 -10.46
N LEU A 41 8.03 11.05 -10.05
CA LEU A 41 7.98 10.18 -8.87
C LEU A 41 7.72 10.97 -7.58
N VAL A 42 8.07 12.27 -7.53
CA VAL A 42 7.68 13.16 -6.42
C VAL A 42 6.15 13.27 -6.31
N ARG A 43 5.41 13.03 -7.40
CA ARG A 43 3.94 12.91 -7.32
C ARG A 43 3.49 11.62 -6.63
N LEU A 44 4.31 10.57 -6.55
CA LEU A 44 4.01 9.43 -5.67
C LEU A 44 4.11 9.83 -4.20
N ALA A 45 4.95 10.80 -3.83
CA ALA A 45 4.90 11.38 -2.48
C ALA A 45 3.57 12.13 -2.22
N LYS A 46 2.98 12.77 -3.25
CA LYS A 46 1.60 13.28 -3.17
C LYS A 46 0.54 12.17 -3.11
N MET A 47 0.85 10.95 -3.53
CA MET A 47 -0.07 9.82 -3.44
C MET A 47 -0.40 9.49 -1.97
N ASN A 48 0.48 9.80 -1.02
CA ASN A 48 0.16 9.70 0.41
C ASN A 48 -1.08 10.53 0.82
N GLN A 49 -1.31 11.69 0.19
CA GLN A 49 -2.50 12.53 0.45
C GLN A 49 -3.77 11.96 -0.20
N VAL A 50 -3.65 11.33 -1.36
CA VAL A 50 -4.77 10.64 -2.00
C VAL A 50 -5.12 9.36 -1.23
N MET A 51 -4.11 8.65 -0.75
CA MET A 51 -4.27 7.45 0.07
C MET A 51 -4.95 7.76 1.40
N SER A 52 -4.61 8.86 2.08
CA SER A 52 -5.30 9.25 3.32
C SER A 52 -6.79 9.50 3.08
N SER A 53 -7.16 10.05 1.92
CA SER A 53 -8.55 10.28 1.52
C SER A 53 -9.30 8.97 1.20
N ILE A 54 -8.63 7.99 0.58
CA ILE A 54 -9.20 6.66 0.32
C ILE A 54 -9.32 5.84 1.62
N PHE A 55 -8.36 5.97 2.53
CA PHE A 55 -8.36 5.25 3.81
C PHE A 55 -9.51 5.63 4.73
N VAL A 56 -10.12 6.82 4.56
CA VAL A 56 -11.34 7.21 5.29
C VAL A 56 -12.50 6.26 4.99
N TYR A 57 -12.56 5.67 3.78
CA TYR A 57 -13.63 4.75 3.39
C TYR A 57 -13.37 3.30 3.84
N ILE A 58 -12.14 2.97 4.21
CA ILE A 58 -11.75 1.61 4.61
C ILE A 58 -11.98 1.44 6.12
N LYS A 59 -13.12 0.83 6.46
CA LYS A 59 -13.53 0.55 7.85
C LYS A 59 -12.73 -0.58 8.52
N SER A 60 -12.06 -1.45 7.75
CA SER A 60 -11.31 -2.60 8.27
C SER A 60 -9.83 -2.26 8.42
N GLU A 61 -9.30 -2.34 9.63
CA GLU A 61 -7.89 -2.10 9.92
C GLU A 61 -6.96 -3.09 9.22
N ILE A 62 -7.44 -4.32 9.02
CA ILE A 62 -6.73 -5.36 8.25
C ILE A 62 -6.56 -4.91 6.80
N VAL A 63 -7.66 -4.49 6.17
CA VAL A 63 -7.65 -4.03 4.78
C VAL A 63 -6.78 -2.79 4.63
N ARG A 64 -6.88 -1.82 5.56
CA ARG A 64 -6.04 -0.61 5.57
C ARG A 64 -4.55 -0.97 5.59
N THR A 65 -4.16 -1.88 6.47
CA THR A 65 -2.77 -2.32 6.62
C THR A 65 -2.28 -3.09 5.38
N SER A 66 -3.09 -4.00 4.85
CA SER A 66 -2.77 -4.74 3.62
C SER A 66 -2.62 -3.83 2.40
N CYS A 67 -3.49 -2.82 2.25
CA CYS A 67 -3.39 -1.82 1.19
C CYS A 67 -2.08 -1.02 1.27
N ASN A 68 -1.64 -0.65 2.48
CA ASN A 68 -0.35 0.02 2.67
C ASN A 68 0.82 -0.85 2.21
N ILE A 69 0.84 -2.14 2.55
CA ILE A 69 1.90 -3.06 2.11
C ILE A 69 1.87 -3.23 0.58
N ALA A 70 0.68 -3.41 -0.01
CA ALA A 70 0.52 -3.53 -1.45
C ALA A 70 1.04 -2.28 -2.18
N LEU A 71 0.79 -1.09 -1.62
CA LEU A 71 1.32 0.15 -2.17
C LEU A 71 2.85 0.20 -2.10
N LEU A 72 3.45 -0.19 -0.98
CA LEU A 72 4.92 -0.26 -0.85
C LEU A 72 5.53 -1.18 -1.91
N LEU A 73 4.90 -2.32 -2.20
CA LEU A 73 5.33 -3.23 -3.28
C LEU A 73 5.29 -2.55 -4.66
N VAL A 74 4.21 -1.82 -4.97
CA VAL A 74 4.10 -1.08 -6.23
C VAL A 74 5.21 -0.03 -6.35
N VAL A 75 5.51 0.69 -5.26
CA VAL A 75 6.62 1.67 -5.24
C VAL A 75 7.96 0.99 -5.54
N ILE A 76 8.24 -0.18 -4.96
CA ILE A 76 9.48 -0.93 -5.23
C ILE A 76 9.58 -1.37 -6.70
N ILE A 77 8.49 -1.87 -7.29
CA ILE A 77 8.46 -2.27 -8.70
C ILE A 77 8.76 -1.07 -9.60
N VAL A 78 8.14 0.07 -9.31
CA VAL A 78 8.35 1.30 -10.06
C VAL A 78 9.80 1.77 -9.94
N VAL A 79 10.38 1.79 -8.73
CA VAL A 79 11.79 2.12 -8.50
C VAL A 79 12.71 1.17 -9.29
N ASN A 80 12.47 -0.13 -9.24
CA ASN A 80 13.26 -1.13 -9.98
C ASN A 80 13.17 -0.96 -11.50
N HIS A 81 12.00 -0.58 -12.03
CA HIS A 81 11.85 -0.22 -13.44
C HIS A 81 12.79 0.93 -13.83
N TYR A 82 12.83 1.98 -13.01
CA TYR A 82 13.68 3.14 -13.24
C TYR A 82 15.18 2.81 -13.12
N VAL A 83 15.55 2.04 -12.10
CA VAL A 83 16.94 1.57 -11.90
C VAL A 83 17.38 0.66 -13.06
N GLY A 84 16.53 -0.26 -13.51
CA GLY A 84 16.81 -1.14 -14.66
C GLY A 84 16.91 -0.35 -15.96
N CYS A 85 16.04 0.63 -16.19
CA CYS A 85 16.16 1.53 -17.34
C CYS A 85 17.46 2.35 -17.30
N GLY A 86 17.88 2.82 -16.11
CA GLY A 86 19.16 3.49 -15.91
C GLY A 86 20.35 2.59 -16.23
N TRP A 87 20.28 1.32 -15.83
CA TRP A 87 21.31 0.31 -16.12
C TRP A 87 21.49 0.08 -17.63
N TYR A 88 20.38 -0.10 -18.36
CA TYR A 88 20.40 -0.21 -19.83
C TYR A 88 20.88 1.07 -20.51
N PHE A 89 20.49 2.23 -19.99
CA PHE A 89 20.90 3.52 -20.52
C PHE A 89 22.42 3.75 -20.41
N ILE A 90 23.02 3.38 -19.28
CA ILE A 90 24.47 3.45 -19.09
C ILE A 90 25.17 2.46 -20.03
N GLY A 91 24.68 1.22 -20.11
CA GLY A 91 25.24 0.19 -20.97
C GLY A 91 25.22 0.52 -22.46
N THR A 92 24.28 1.35 -22.92
CA THR A 92 24.18 1.77 -24.33
C THR A 92 24.86 3.10 -24.64
N THR A 93 25.31 3.85 -23.62
CA THR A 93 25.95 5.17 -23.79
C THR A 93 27.48 5.08 -23.79
N SER A 94 28.06 4.03 -23.18
CA SER A 94 29.50 3.79 -23.14
C SER A 94 30.02 3.26 -24.49
N GLN A 95 30.23 4.16 -25.46
CA GLN A 95 30.68 3.80 -26.82
C GLN A 95 32.17 3.44 -26.92
N ASN A 96 33.00 3.90 -25.96
CA ASN A 96 34.47 3.76 -26.04
C ASN A 96 35.03 2.69 -25.09
N GLN A 97 34.17 1.94 -24.39
CA GLN A 97 34.58 0.90 -23.46
C GLN A 97 33.62 -0.29 -23.57
N VAL A 98 34.15 -1.51 -23.44
CA VAL A 98 33.32 -2.73 -23.38
C VAL A 98 32.31 -2.58 -22.25
N ASN A 99 31.04 -2.58 -22.61
CA ASN A 99 29.91 -2.45 -21.71
C ASN A 99 29.22 -3.81 -21.51
N TRP A 100 28.35 -3.91 -20.51
CA TRP A 100 27.64 -5.16 -20.22
C TRP A 100 26.74 -5.62 -21.37
N VAL A 101 26.13 -4.68 -22.11
CA VAL A 101 25.20 -4.99 -23.21
C VAL A 101 25.92 -5.68 -24.36
N GLU A 102 27.10 -5.17 -24.72
CA GLU A 102 27.97 -5.71 -25.76
C GLU A 102 28.62 -7.02 -25.31
N PHE A 103 29.16 -7.06 -24.09
CA PHE A 103 29.84 -8.25 -23.56
C PHE A 103 28.93 -9.49 -23.50
N PHE A 104 27.68 -9.30 -23.05
CA PHE A 104 26.69 -10.39 -22.96
C PHE A 104 25.83 -10.53 -24.24
N ARG A 105 26.17 -9.81 -25.32
CA ARG A 105 25.45 -9.84 -26.61
C ARG A 105 23.94 -9.63 -26.50
N ILE A 106 23.52 -8.78 -25.57
CA ILE A 106 22.10 -8.57 -25.24
C ILE A 106 21.33 -7.91 -26.39
N ASN A 107 22.02 -7.09 -27.21
CA ASN A 107 21.43 -6.44 -28.38
C ASN A 107 21.02 -7.42 -29.50
N GLU A 108 21.55 -8.64 -29.52
CA GLU A 108 21.17 -9.67 -30.51
C GLU A 108 19.81 -10.30 -30.18
N ASN A 109 19.39 -10.27 -28.91
CA ASN A 109 18.31 -11.10 -28.37
C ASN A 109 16.95 -10.40 -28.21
N SER A 110 16.73 -9.27 -28.90
CA SER A 110 15.55 -8.37 -28.84
C SER A 110 15.53 -7.33 -27.71
N THR A 111 14.81 -6.23 -27.95
CA THR A 111 14.63 -5.13 -26.98
C THR A 111 13.86 -5.57 -25.72
N THR A 112 12.93 -6.51 -25.84
CA THR A 112 12.20 -7.10 -24.71
C THR A 112 13.14 -7.86 -23.79
N TYR A 113 14.04 -8.67 -24.36
CA TYR A 113 15.04 -9.40 -23.59
C TYR A 113 15.99 -8.44 -22.86
N ALA A 114 16.44 -7.37 -23.52
CA ALA A 114 17.25 -6.34 -22.89
C ALA A 114 16.54 -5.67 -21.70
N TYR A 115 15.24 -5.37 -21.85
CA TYR A 115 14.43 -4.79 -20.78
C TYR A 115 14.26 -5.75 -19.59
N THR A 116 13.80 -6.97 -19.84
CA THR A 116 13.53 -7.95 -18.76
C THR A 116 14.81 -8.32 -18.03
N THR A 117 15.92 -8.42 -18.76
CA THR A 117 17.25 -8.64 -18.20
C THR A 117 17.72 -7.47 -17.32
N SER A 118 17.54 -6.23 -17.78
CA SER A 118 17.89 -5.04 -16.99
C SER A 118 17.02 -4.88 -15.75
N LEU A 119 15.74 -5.26 -15.84
CA LEU A 119 14.82 -5.27 -14.71
C LEU A 119 15.16 -6.39 -13.72
N HIS A 120 15.55 -7.56 -14.20
CA HIS A 120 16.01 -8.65 -13.33
C HIS A 120 17.27 -8.24 -12.58
N TRP A 121 18.26 -7.64 -13.27
CA TRP A 121 19.47 -7.10 -12.64
C TRP A 121 19.15 -6.05 -11.57
N SER A 122 18.18 -5.16 -11.79
CA SER A 122 17.81 -4.18 -10.76
C SER A 122 17.17 -4.84 -9.55
N LEU A 123 16.27 -5.80 -9.76
CA LEU A 123 15.63 -6.56 -8.68
C LEU A 123 16.66 -7.29 -7.79
N THR A 124 17.71 -7.88 -8.38
CA THR A 124 18.75 -8.56 -7.61
C THR A 124 19.62 -7.62 -6.76
N GLN A 125 19.56 -6.30 -7.00
CA GLN A 125 20.20 -5.32 -6.09
C GLN A 125 19.36 -5.09 -4.83
N PHE A 126 18.03 -5.21 -4.91
CA PHE A 126 17.11 -5.00 -3.79
C PHE A 126 16.85 -6.28 -3.00
N THR A 127 16.88 -7.42 -3.65
CA THR A 127 16.77 -8.73 -3.02
C THR A 127 18.06 -9.51 -3.24
N PRO A 128 18.73 -10.01 -2.19
CA PRO A 128 19.94 -10.82 -2.34
C PRO A 128 19.65 -12.04 -3.24
N ALA A 129 20.06 -11.95 -4.50
CA ALA A 129 19.86 -12.96 -5.51
C ALA A 129 21.07 -12.98 -6.46
N GLY A 130 21.43 -14.16 -6.94
CA GLY A 130 22.50 -14.30 -7.92
C GLY A 130 22.07 -13.79 -9.29
N MET A 131 22.98 -13.11 -9.98
CA MET A 131 22.78 -12.67 -11.36
C MET A 131 24.09 -12.83 -12.13
N GLU A 132 24.00 -13.34 -13.36
CA GLU A 132 25.18 -13.54 -14.23
C GLU A 132 25.70 -12.23 -14.86
N ILE A 133 24.89 -11.17 -14.80
CA ILE A 133 25.19 -9.88 -15.40
C ILE A 133 25.82 -8.95 -14.37
N TYR A 134 26.97 -8.39 -14.72
CA TYR A 134 27.75 -7.51 -13.88
C TYR A 134 28.45 -6.41 -14.68
N ALA A 135 28.81 -5.33 -13.99
CA ALA A 135 29.51 -4.18 -14.57
C ALA A 135 30.85 -4.56 -15.21
N ARG A 136 31.06 -4.11 -16.45
CA ARG A 136 32.26 -4.32 -17.27
C ARG A 136 33.17 -3.09 -17.36
N ASN A 137 32.67 -1.92 -16.98
CA ASN A 137 33.45 -0.68 -16.94
C ASN A 137 33.28 0.10 -15.62
N GLN A 138 34.09 1.15 -15.45
CA GLN A 138 34.13 1.95 -14.23
C GLN A 138 32.83 2.69 -13.96
N VAL A 139 32.18 3.23 -15.00
CA VAL A 139 30.91 3.97 -14.87
C VAL A 139 29.78 3.05 -14.42
N GLU A 140 29.66 1.88 -15.05
CA GLU A 140 28.73 0.83 -14.63
C GLU A 140 29.00 0.39 -13.20
N ARG A 141 30.27 0.21 -12.82
CA ARG A 141 30.65 -0.22 -11.47
C ARG A 141 30.23 0.80 -10.42
N ILE A 142 30.50 2.09 -10.65
CA ILE A 142 30.08 3.17 -9.76
C ILE A 142 28.55 3.19 -9.63
N TYR A 143 27.83 3.08 -10.75
CA TYR A 143 26.38 3.01 -10.73
C TYR A 143 25.87 1.81 -9.92
N SER A 144 26.42 0.60 -10.13
CA SER A 144 26.04 -0.59 -9.37
C SER A 144 26.27 -0.39 -7.87
N VAL A 145 27.40 0.18 -7.45
CA VAL A 145 27.70 0.44 -6.03
C VAL A 145 26.70 1.46 -5.43
N CYS A 146 26.42 2.56 -6.14
CA CYS A 146 25.43 3.55 -5.70
C CYS A 146 24.03 2.93 -5.53
N ILE A 147 23.60 2.12 -6.50
CA ILE A 147 22.31 1.42 -6.45
C ILE A 147 22.29 0.40 -5.33
N LEU A 148 23.39 -0.33 -5.09
CA LEU A 148 23.45 -1.33 -4.01
C LEU A 148 23.32 -0.67 -2.63
N LEU A 149 23.99 0.46 -2.38
CA LEU A 149 23.82 1.23 -1.14
C LEU A 149 22.39 1.75 -0.98
N PHE A 150 21.82 2.31 -2.04
CA PHE A 150 20.43 2.77 -2.05
C PHE A 150 19.42 1.64 -1.81
N ALA A 151 19.65 0.48 -2.44
CA ALA A 151 18.82 -0.69 -2.34
C ALA A 151 18.87 -1.30 -0.94
N MET A 152 20.05 -1.32 -0.30
CA MET A 152 20.21 -1.75 1.09
C MET A 152 19.31 -0.95 2.04
N VAL A 153 19.38 0.39 1.99
CA VAL A 153 18.55 1.27 2.84
C VAL A 153 17.05 1.07 2.55
N THR A 154 16.69 1.01 1.27
CA THR A 154 15.30 0.87 0.83
C THR A 154 14.70 -0.47 1.24
N PHE A 155 15.45 -1.56 1.06
CA PHE A 155 15.03 -2.91 1.42
C PHE A 155 14.89 -3.06 2.94
N SER A 156 15.84 -2.54 3.74
CA SER A 156 15.71 -2.54 5.20
C SER A 156 14.46 -1.79 5.69
N SER A 157 14.17 -0.63 5.09
CA SER A 157 12.96 0.14 5.42
C SER A 157 11.67 -0.58 5.00
N PHE A 158 11.70 -1.26 3.85
CA PHE A 158 10.58 -2.07 3.39
C PHE A 158 10.28 -3.25 4.33
N VAL A 159 11.30 -4.02 4.70
CA VAL A 159 11.16 -5.13 5.66
C VAL A 159 10.64 -4.60 7.00
N SER A 160 11.20 -3.50 7.52
CA SER A 160 10.73 -2.87 8.76
C SER A 160 9.25 -2.46 8.70
N SER A 161 8.81 -1.91 7.56
CA SER A 161 7.41 -1.53 7.35
C SER A 161 6.47 -2.72 7.36
N ILE A 162 6.86 -3.84 6.73
CA ILE A 162 6.10 -5.11 6.80
C ILE A 162 6.06 -5.63 8.23
N THR A 163 7.21 -5.68 8.92
CA THR A 163 7.27 -6.18 10.30
C THR A 163 6.39 -5.34 11.23
N SER A 164 6.42 -4.01 11.11
CA SER A 164 5.58 -3.10 11.89
C SER A 164 4.09 -3.33 11.59
N ALA A 165 3.72 -3.45 10.32
CA ALA A 165 2.37 -3.77 9.90
C ALA A 165 1.89 -5.13 10.44
N MET A 166 2.71 -6.18 10.38
CA MET A 166 2.40 -7.49 10.94
C MET A 166 2.25 -7.43 12.47
N THR A 167 3.11 -6.67 13.14
CA THR A 167 3.07 -6.48 14.60
C THR A 167 1.79 -5.77 15.01
N HIS A 168 1.40 -4.73 14.29
CA HIS A 168 0.13 -4.02 14.48
C HIS A 168 -1.07 -4.96 14.24
N LEU A 169 -1.09 -5.76 13.18
CA LEU A 169 -2.17 -6.72 12.94
C LEU A 169 -2.25 -7.78 14.03
N ARG A 170 -1.10 -8.21 14.57
CA ARG A 170 -1.05 -9.15 15.69
C ARG A 170 -1.55 -8.50 16.98
N SER A 171 -1.23 -7.22 17.23
CA SER A 171 -1.68 -6.51 18.43
C SER A 171 -3.21 -6.42 18.51
N LEU A 172 -3.89 -6.31 17.36
CA LEU A 172 -5.36 -6.34 17.28
C LEU A 172 -5.97 -7.67 17.75
N ARG A 173 -5.21 -8.77 17.73
CA ARG A 173 -5.64 -10.11 18.15
C ARG A 173 -5.09 -10.55 19.50
N THR A 174 -4.16 -9.78 20.09
CA THR A 174 -3.43 -10.19 21.30
C THR A 174 -4.35 -10.47 22.48
N GLU A 175 -5.33 -9.60 22.77
CA GLU A 175 -6.19 -9.74 23.94
C GLU A 175 -7.17 -10.94 23.84
N PRO A 176 -7.94 -11.10 22.73
CA PRO A 176 -8.75 -12.32 22.54
C PRO A 176 -7.92 -13.60 22.59
N ASP A 177 -6.74 -13.62 21.99
CA ASP A 177 -5.87 -14.79 21.99
C ASP A 177 -5.28 -15.07 23.37
N LYS A 178 -4.99 -14.03 24.16
CA LYS A 178 -4.55 -14.14 25.56
C LYS A 178 -5.66 -14.75 26.42
N GLN A 179 -6.88 -14.23 26.33
CA GLN A 179 -8.02 -14.77 27.08
C GLN A 179 -8.30 -16.23 26.71
N LYS A 180 -8.26 -16.58 25.42
CA LYS A 180 -8.38 -17.97 24.97
C LYS A 180 -7.31 -18.87 25.57
N ARG A 181 -6.05 -18.41 25.60
CA ARG A 181 -4.96 -19.17 26.24
C ARG A 181 -5.22 -19.38 27.73
N MET A 182 -5.59 -18.32 28.46
CA MET A 182 -5.88 -18.42 29.89
C MET A 182 -7.01 -19.41 30.20
N VAL A 183 -8.09 -19.40 29.41
CA VAL A 183 -9.20 -20.37 29.57
C VAL A 183 -8.72 -21.81 29.34
N ARG A 184 -7.89 -22.05 28.31
CA ARG A 184 -7.32 -23.39 28.06
C ARG A 184 -6.45 -23.86 29.22
N THR A 185 -5.57 -23.00 29.72
CA THR A 185 -4.70 -23.30 30.86
C THR A 185 -5.54 -23.62 32.10
N TYR A 186 -6.52 -22.78 32.43
CA TYR A 186 -7.40 -22.99 33.58
C TYR A 186 -8.15 -24.33 33.51
N PHE A 187 -8.69 -24.69 32.34
CA PHE A 187 -9.38 -25.98 32.18
C PHE A 187 -8.46 -27.18 32.29
N SER A 188 -7.22 -27.06 31.81
CA SER A 188 -6.22 -28.11 31.93
C SER A 188 -5.72 -28.28 33.37
N GLU A 189 -5.62 -27.21 34.15
CA GLU A 189 -5.15 -27.25 35.55
C GLU A 189 -6.20 -27.80 36.52
N ASN A 190 -7.47 -27.77 36.15
CA ASN A 190 -8.59 -28.18 37.00
C ASN A 190 -9.30 -29.46 36.50
N ASP A 191 -8.69 -30.20 35.56
CA ASP A 191 -9.21 -31.45 35.01
C ASP A 191 -10.69 -31.38 34.58
N ILE A 192 -11.07 -30.27 33.93
CA ILE A 192 -12.45 -30.04 33.50
C ILE A 192 -12.82 -31.05 32.41
N SER A 193 -13.98 -31.70 32.56
CA SER A 193 -14.46 -32.70 31.59
C SER A 193 -14.54 -32.14 30.16
N ALA A 194 -14.15 -32.94 29.17
CA ALA A 194 -14.11 -32.52 27.78
C ALA A 194 -15.47 -32.03 27.25
N GLU A 195 -16.57 -32.63 27.73
CA GLU A 195 -17.92 -32.24 27.37
C GLU A 195 -18.26 -30.82 27.86
N LEU A 196 -18.00 -30.52 29.14
CA LEU A 196 -18.23 -29.19 29.71
C LEU A 196 -17.34 -28.15 29.04
N ASN A 197 -16.07 -28.50 28.81
CA ASN A 197 -15.10 -27.68 28.10
C ASN A 197 -15.64 -27.27 26.71
N GLN A 198 -16.11 -28.23 25.91
CA GLN A 198 -16.67 -27.96 24.58
C GLN A 198 -17.91 -27.05 24.63
N ARG A 199 -18.81 -27.26 25.60
CA ARG A 199 -20.00 -26.41 25.79
C ARG A 199 -19.60 -24.96 26.10
N ILE A 200 -18.65 -24.76 27.03
CA ILE A 200 -18.17 -23.42 27.39
C ILE A 200 -17.43 -22.77 26.21
N TRP A 201 -16.58 -23.50 25.48
CA TRP A 201 -15.93 -22.98 24.27
C TRP A 201 -16.94 -22.51 23.23
N THR A 202 -17.96 -23.32 22.96
CA THR A 202 -19.00 -22.99 21.98
C THR A 202 -19.76 -21.74 22.40
N TYR A 203 -20.11 -21.64 23.69
CA TYR A 203 -20.73 -20.43 24.23
C TYR A 203 -19.83 -19.21 24.06
N LEU A 204 -18.59 -19.23 24.57
CA LEU A 204 -17.66 -18.10 24.52
C LEU A 204 -17.31 -17.67 23.09
N HIS A 205 -17.20 -18.64 22.18
CA HIS A 205 -16.97 -18.37 20.76
C HIS A 205 -18.13 -17.58 20.15
N ASN A 206 -19.36 -18.00 20.42
CA ASN A 206 -20.57 -17.37 19.87
C ASN A 206 -20.92 -16.05 20.58
N SER A 207 -20.67 -15.93 21.88
CA SER A 207 -21.12 -14.79 22.70
C SER A 207 -20.06 -13.70 22.93
N HIS A 208 -18.76 -14.03 22.87
CA HIS A 208 -17.70 -13.08 23.24
C HIS A 208 -16.57 -12.95 22.21
N TRP A 209 -16.16 -14.02 21.53
CA TRP A 209 -14.99 -13.96 20.63
C TRP A 209 -15.32 -13.65 19.17
N ASN A 210 -16.55 -13.92 18.69
CA ASN A 210 -16.96 -13.59 17.32
C ASN A 210 -17.77 -12.29 17.21
N LEU A 211 -18.31 -11.77 18.31
CA LEU A 211 -19.05 -10.51 18.29
C LEU A 211 -18.07 -9.35 18.17
N LYS A 212 -18.20 -8.57 17.10
CA LYS A 212 -17.57 -7.24 17.02
C LYS A 212 -18.03 -6.45 18.23
N LYS A 213 -17.11 -6.15 19.15
CA LYS A 213 -17.37 -5.32 20.33
C LYS A 213 -18.01 -4.02 19.83
N ARG A 214 -19.28 -3.78 20.15
CA ARG A 214 -19.96 -2.55 19.77
C ARG A 214 -19.33 -1.43 20.58
N VAL A 215 -18.70 -0.47 19.90
CA VAL A 215 -18.14 0.70 20.55
C VAL A 215 -19.28 1.67 20.82
N HIS A 216 -19.47 2.07 22.08
CA HIS A 216 -20.47 3.07 22.42
C HIS A 216 -19.91 4.48 22.20
N GLU A 217 -20.78 5.42 21.84
CA GLU A 217 -20.40 6.84 21.63
C GLU A 217 -19.74 7.44 22.89
N ARG A 218 -20.17 7.03 24.09
CA ARG A 218 -19.58 7.45 25.36
C ARG A 218 -18.11 7.04 25.53
N ASP A 219 -17.71 5.94 24.88
CA ASP A 219 -16.36 5.39 24.96
C ASP A 219 -15.39 6.07 23.96
N ILE A 220 -15.87 7.06 23.17
CA ILE A 220 -15.09 7.77 22.16
C ILE A 220 -14.97 9.27 22.55
N PRO A 221 -13.96 9.65 23.36
CA PRO A 221 -13.82 11.02 23.87
C PRO A 221 -13.76 12.09 22.78
N ILE A 222 -13.15 11.77 21.63
CA ILE A 222 -13.01 12.71 20.51
C ILE A 222 -14.35 13.08 19.84
N LEU A 223 -15.41 12.28 20.02
CA LEU A 223 -16.74 12.67 19.53
C LEU A 223 -17.33 13.83 20.35
N LYS A 224 -16.86 14.06 21.58
CA LYS A 224 -17.31 15.19 22.41
C LYS A 224 -16.87 16.54 21.86
N THR A 225 -15.77 16.60 21.12
CA THR A 225 -15.22 17.84 20.54
C THR A 225 -15.91 18.25 19.24
N LEU A 226 -16.79 17.40 18.70
CA LEU A 226 -17.50 17.67 17.45
C LEU A 226 -18.56 18.77 17.66
N PRO A 227 -18.78 19.70 16.70
CA PRO A 227 -19.87 20.65 16.74
C PRO A 227 -21.24 19.96 16.93
N GLU A 228 -22.15 20.58 17.68
CA GLU A 228 -23.47 20.01 17.97
C GLU A 228 -24.27 19.66 16.71
N THR A 229 -24.14 20.47 15.65
CA THR A 229 -24.80 20.23 14.35
C THR A 229 -24.38 18.90 13.70
N LEU A 230 -23.14 18.47 13.88
CA LEU A 230 -22.63 17.21 13.35
C LEU A 230 -22.93 16.03 14.29
N LYS A 231 -22.96 16.24 15.61
CA LYS A 231 -23.41 15.23 16.58
C LYS A 231 -24.86 14.84 16.35
N THR A 232 -25.75 15.81 16.14
CA THR A 232 -27.16 15.57 15.86
C THR A 232 -27.34 14.73 14.59
N LYS A 233 -26.68 15.11 13.49
CA LYS A 233 -26.71 14.33 12.24
C LYS A 233 -26.17 12.90 12.39
N LEU A 234 -25.07 12.72 13.14
CA LEU A 234 -24.52 11.39 13.41
C LEU A 234 -25.51 10.50 14.18
N ARG A 235 -26.21 11.06 15.17
CA ARG A 235 -27.22 10.34 15.95
C ARG A 235 -28.44 10.03 15.09
N GLU A 236 -28.92 10.99 14.31
CA GLU A 236 -30.00 10.77 13.35
C GLU A 236 -29.70 9.58 12.44
N GLU A 237 -28.56 9.59 11.72
CA GLU A 237 -28.14 8.47 10.85
C GLU A 237 -27.98 7.14 11.60
N ARG A 238 -27.51 7.16 12.85
CA ARG A 238 -27.36 5.93 13.66
C ARG A 238 -28.70 5.30 14.02
N PHE A 239 -29.69 6.11 14.43
CA PHE A 239 -30.96 5.60 14.95
C PHE A 239 -32.06 5.50 13.90
N PHE A 240 -31.93 6.20 12.77
CA PHE A 240 -32.93 6.21 11.70
C PHE A 240 -33.34 4.79 11.26
N PRO A 241 -32.41 3.83 11.02
CA PRO A 241 -32.81 2.47 10.66
C PRO A 241 -33.63 1.77 11.74
N THR A 242 -33.35 2.02 13.02
CA THR A 242 -34.12 1.42 14.14
C THR A 242 -35.50 2.05 14.26
N LEU A 243 -35.63 3.35 14.01
CA LEU A 243 -36.90 4.08 14.06
C LEU A 243 -37.82 3.72 12.89
N GLU A 244 -37.28 3.40 11.72
CA GLU A 244 -38.06 2.94 10.56
C GLU A 244 -38.77 1.59 10.77
N HIS A 245 -38.28 0.76 11.69
CA HIS A 245 -38.96 -0.51 12.03
C HIS A 245 -40.29 -0.27 12.76
N ALA A 246 -40.47 0.90 13.39
CA ALA A 246 -41.73 1.28 14.03
C ALA A 246 -42.66 1.99 13.01
N PRO A 247 -43.82 1.42 12.66
CA PRO A 247 -44.69 1.95 11.60
C PRO A 247 -45.16 3.39 11.83
N PHE A 248 -45.38 3.75 13.10
CA PHE A 248 -45.74 5.11 13.52
C PHE A 248 -44.61 6.10 13.25
N LEU A 249 -43.39 5.79 13.69
CA LEU A 249 -42.23 6.67 13.57
C LEU A 249 -41.77 6.82 12.11
N ARG A 250 -41.95 5.78 11.30
CA ARG A 250 -41.75 5.86 9.84
C ARG A 250 -42.74 6.81 9.16
N LYS A 251 -44.02 6.80 9.53
CA LYS A 251 -44.99 7.76 8.98
C LYS A 251 -44.73 9.18 9.50
N PHE A 252 -44.36 9.31 10.76
CA PHE A 252 -43.98 10.57 11.37
C PHE A 252 -42.71 11.18 10.73
N SER A 253 -41.72 10.36 10.35
CA SER A 253 -40.51 10.83 9.67
C SER A 253 -40.80 11.44 8.28
N ILE A 254 -41.78 10.87 7.57
CA ILE A 254 -42.22 11.34 6.24
C ILE A 254 -43.02 12.65 6.36
N LEU A 255 -43.87 12.79 7.39
CA LEU A 255 -44.66 14.01 7.60
C LEU A 255 -43.84 15.16 8.23
N HIS A 256 -42.92 14.85 9.14
CA HIS A 256 -42.20 15.84 9.94
C HIS A 256 -40.69 15.52 9.99
N ARG A 257 -39.99 15.86 8.90
CA ARG A 257 -38.53 15.61 8.76
C ARG A 257 -37.69 16.27 9.86
N ASN A 258 -38.10 17.44 10.37
CA ASN A 258 -37.41 18.14 11.46
C ASN A 258 -37.83 17.60 12.85
N GLY A 259 -39.05 17.04 12.96
CA GLY A 259 -39.57 16.50 14.22
C GLY A 259 -38.85 15.21 14.63
N ILE A 260 -38.47 14.37 13.66
CA ILE A 260 -37.73 13.14 13.98
C ILE A 260 -36.32 13.41 14.51
N GLY A 261 -35.66 14.49 14.07
CA GLY A 261 -34.37 14.91 14.61
C GLY A 261 -34.44 15.24 16.11
N ALA A 262 -35.50 15.93 16.55
CA ALA A 262 -35.75 16.22 17.95
C ALA A 262 -36.07 14.96 18.78
N VAL A 263 -36.85 14.02 18.22
CA VAL A 263 -37.14 12.72 18.86
C VAL A 263 -35.86 11.88 19.00
N CYS A 264 -35.02 11.83 17.96
CA CYS A 264 -33.70 11.18 18.00
C CYS A 264 -32.81 11.82 19.07
N PHE A 265 -32.79 13.15 19.16
CA PHE A 265 -32.00 13.87 20.15
C PHE A 265 -32.41 13.52 21.59
N HIS A 266 -33.70 13.58 21.90
CA HIS A 266 -34.22 13.28 23.25
C HIS A 266 -34.15 11.80 23.61
N ALA A 267 -34.39 10.88 22.67
CA ALA A 267 -34.27 9.43 22.91
C ALA A 267 -32.83 9.01 23.25
N VAL A 268 -31.83 9.72 22.70
CA VAL A 268 -30.42 9.50 23.03
C VAL A 268 -30.09 9.99 24.43
N GLU A 269 -30.61 11.14 24.81
CA GLU A 269 -30.41 11.71 26.15
C GLU A 269 -31.02 10.81 27.23
N THR A 270 -32.21 10.26 27.02
CA THR A 270 -32.85 9.32 27.96
C THR A 270 -32.18 7.94 28.01
N SER A 271 -31.70 7.41 26.88
CA SER A 271 -30.96 6.14 26.86
C SER A 271 -29.56 6.23 27.49
N LEU A 272 -28.96 7.43 27.54
CA LEU A 272 -27.72 7.70 28.28
C LEU A 272 -27.93 7.82 29.80
N ILE A 273 -29.16 8.09 30.25
CA ILE A 273 -29.51 8.27 31.67
C ILE A 273 -29.96 6.93 32.31
N CYS A 274 -30.46 5.98 31.52
CA CYS A 274 -31.02 4.71 32.01
C CYS A 274 -30.08 3.48 31.90
N THR A 275 -28.76 3.66 31.71
CA THR A 275 -27.75 2.58 31.75
C THR A 275 -26.54 2.98 32.55
#